data_AF-A0AAP2DNA8-F1
#
_entry.id   AF-A0AAP2DNA8-F1
#
_cell.length_a   1.000
_cell.length_b   1.000
_cell.length_c   1.000
_cell.angle_alpha   90.00
_cell.angle_beta   90.00
_cell.angle_gamma   90.00
#
_symmetry.space_group_name_H-M   'P 1'
#
loop_
_entity.id
_entity.type
_entity.pdbx_description
1 polymer ?
#
loop_
_entity_poly.entity_id
_entity_poly.type
_entity_poly.pdbx_seq_one_letter_code
_entity_poly.pdbx_strand_id
1 'polypeptide(L)'
;MKKLIALIVFAVSSYITHAQSCTPSCPSPCPPSCTQTCDKKLCTAGAGNKEEAAITTMRNDLQTVIAKMSKSSLAIDGQLKDLTIEKGASDEESLRRISQAAASVRYQLLRKLEPSKLVASLKDYKASEVSTKQQMLASLQEEIELLAAQAEKL
;
A
#
# COMPACT_ATOMS: atom_id res chain seq x y z
N MET A 1 24.15 2.21 -12.47
CA MET A 1 22.81 2.28 -11.83
C MET A 1 21.75 2.81 -12.81
N LYS A 2 21.57 2.15 -13.97
CA LYS A 2 20.59 2.56 -15.01
C LYS A 2 19.76 1.40 -15.57
N LYS A 3 19.92 0.20 -15.01
CA LYS A 3 19.25 -1.03 -15.48
C LYS A 3 18.15 -1.55 -14.55
N LEU A 4 18.01 -0.98 -13.35
CA LEU A 4 17.00 -1.46 -12.38
C LEU A 4 15.61 -0.84 -12.59
N ILE A 5 15.54 0.35 -13.19
CA ILE A 5 14.28 1.09 -13.38
C ILE A 5 13.43 0.51 -14.52
N ALA A 6 14.04 -0.23 -15.46
CA ALA A 6 13.32 -0.83 -16.58
C ALA A 6 12.52 -2.09 -16.21
N LEU A 7 12.86 -2.77 -15.10
CA LEU A 7 12.17 -4.00 -14.70
C LEU A 7 10.84 -3.75 -14.00
N ILE A 8 10.65 -2.58 -13.39
CA ILE A 8 9.41 -2.24 -12.68
C ILE A 8 8.31 -1.83 -13.67
N VAL A 9 8.66 -1.22 -14.80
CA VAL A 9 7.68 -0.78 -15.81
C VAL A 9 7.10 -1.97 -16.60
N PHE A 10 7.84 -3.06 -16.78
CA PHE A 10 7.35 -4.23 -17.54
C PHE A 10 6.38 -5.11 -16.75
N ALA A 11 6.36 -5.02 -15.41
CA ALA A 11 5.43 -5.77 -14.59
C ALA A 11 4.01 -5.18 -14.62
N VAL A 12 3.84 -3.88 -14.92
CA VAL A 12 2.55 -3.19 -14.85
C VAL A 12 1.66 -3.45 -16.08
N SER A 13 2.24 -3.79 -17.24
CA SER A 13 1.49 -4.01 -18.48
C SER A 13 0.72 -5.35 -18.53
N SER A 14 0.92 -6.25 -17.56
CA SER A 14 0.12 -7.49 -17.45
C SER A 14 -1.04 -7.40 -16.45
N TYR A 15 -1.21 -6.27 -15.76
CA TYR A 15 -2.25 -6.14 -14.72
C TYR A 15 -3.62 -5.68 -15.23
N ILE A 16 -3.76 -5.31 -16.50
CA ILE A 16 -5.02 -4.80 -17.07
C ILE A 16 -5.60 -5.80 -18.08
N THR A 17 -5.92 -7.04 -17.68
CA THR A 17 -6.84 -7.88 -18.49
C THR A 17 -7.62 -8.95 -17.73
N HIS A 18 -7.67 -8.97 -16.38
CA HIS A 18 -8.42 -10.03 -15.66
C HIS A 18 -9.46 -9.51 -14.67
N ALA A 19 -10.06 -8.34 -14.97
CA ALA A 19 -11.22 -7.82 -14.26
C ALA A 19 -12.46 -7.83 -15.19
N GLN A 20 -12.96 -9.01 -15.51
CA GLN A 20 -14.29 -9.30 -16.09
C GLN A 20 -14.35 -10.84 -16.17
N SER A 21 -15.20 -11.60 -15.49
CA SER A 21 -16.54 -11.34 -15.01
C SER A 21 -16.97 -12.51 -14.10
N CYS A 22 -17.46 -12.23 -12.90
CA CYS A 22 -18.34 -13.16 -12.19
C CYS A 22 -19.67 -12.45 -12.02
N THR A 23 -20.58 -12.66 -12.95
CA THR A 23 -21.99 -12.27 -12.80
C THR A 23 -22.81 -13.55 -12.58
N PRO A 24 -23.72 -13.60 -11.60
CA PRO A 24 -24.62 -14.71 -11.43
C PRO A 24 -25.84 -14.50 -12.34
N SER A 25 -25.92 -15.22 -13.45
CA SER A 25 -27.13 -15.30 -14.26
C SER A 25 -27.56 -16.76 -14.39
N CYS A 26 -28.41 -17.21 -13.46
CA CYS A 26 -29.21 -18.42 -13.64
C CYS A 26 -30.56 -18.04 -14.26
N PRO A 27 -30.87 -18.41 -15.52
CA PRO A 27 -32.23 -18.38 -16.00
C PRO A 27 -33.03 -19.56 -15.42
N SER A 28 -34.20 -19.27 -14.84
CA SER A 28 -35.27 -20.26 -14.56
C SER A 28 -36.08 -20.54 -15.84
N PRO A 29 -36.74 -21.71 -16.00
CA PRO A 29 -36.98 -22.77 -15.02
C PRO A 29 -36.11 -24.04 -15.20
N CYS A 30 -35.75 -24.67 -14.08
CA CYS A 30 -34.84 -25.82 -14.00
C CYS A 30 -35.52 -27.20 -14.25
N PRO A 31 -34.86 -28.14 -14.97
CA PRO A 31 -35.04 -29.58 -14.80
C PRO A 31 -34.02 -30.18 -13.81
N PRO A 32 -34.22 -31.43 -13.32
CA PRO A 32 -33.67 -31.90 -12.04
C PRO A 32 -32.30 -32.56 -12.19
N SER A 33 -31.23 -31.77 -12.34
CA SER A 33 -29.86 -32.31 -12.28
C SER A 33 -28.78 -31.24 -12.04
N CYS A 34 -29.06 -30.26 -11.19
CA CYS A 34 -28.01 -29.42 -10.61
C CYS A 34 -27.58 -29.96 -9.24
N THR A 35 -26.87 -31.08 -9.21
CA THR A 35 -25.92 -31.35 -8.12
C THR A 35 -24.70 -30.45 -8.33
N GLN A 36 -24.85 -29.16 -8.00
CA GLN A 36 -23.70 -28.33 -7.70
C GLN A 36 -23.22 -28.73 -6.31
N THR A 37 -22.31 -29.69 -6.28
CA THR A 37 -21.31 -29.77 -5.24
C THR A 37 -20.66 -28.37 -5.16
N CYS A 38 -21.09 -27.55 -4.21
CA CYS A 38 -20.29 -26.40 -3.79
C CYS A 38 -19.02 -26.97 -3.18
N ASP A 39 -18.03 -27.23 -4.03
CA ASP A 39 -16.72 -27.64 -3.63
C ASP A 39 -16.16 -26.52 -2.76
N LYS A 40 -16.18 -26.73 -1.44
CA LYS A 40 -15.70 -25.82 -0.38
C LYS A 40 -14.21 -25.45 -0.51
N LYS A 41 -13.57 -25.78 -1.64
CA LYS A 41 -12.13 -25.79 -1.84
C LYS A 41 -11.59 -24.67 -2.74
N LEU A 42 -12.44 -23.75 -3.22
CA LEU A 42 -12.03 -22.62 -4.06
C LEU A 42 -12.24 -21.23 -3.42
N CYS A 43 -12.72 -21.17 -2.19
CA CYS A 43 -12.61 -19.95 -1.39
C CYS A 43 -11.41 -20.09 -0.44
N THR A 44 -10.56 -19.06 -0.39
CA THR A 44 -9.49 -18.83 0.60
C THR A 44 -8.24 -19.74 0.57
N ALA A 45 -7.27 -19.40 -0.29
CA ALA A 45 -5.85 -19.70 -0.03
C ALA A 45 -4.86 -18.76 -0.76
N GLY A 46 -5.27 -18.08 -1.84
CA GLY A 46 -4.35 -17.27 -2.66
C GLY A 46 -4.29 -15.77 -2.36
N ALA A 47 -5.32 -15.20 -1.73
CA ALA A 47 -5.41 -13.75 -1.50
C ALA A 47 -4.69 -13.28 -0.22
N GLY A 48 -4.87 -14.00 0.89
CA GLY A 48 -4.28 -13.62 2.19
C GLY A 48 -2.75 -13.53 2.18
N ASN A 49 -2.08 -14.48 1.52
CA ASN A 49 -0.62 -14.47 1.43
C ASN A 49 -0.05 -13.30 0.61
N LYS A 50 -0.82 -12.79 -0.38
CA LYS A 50 -0.38 -11.66 -1.21
C LYS A 50 -0.59 -10.33 -0.50
N GLU A 51 -1.70 -10.19 0.23
CA GLU A 51 -1.98 -8.98 1.01
C GLU A 51 -1.01 -8.84 2.20
N GLU A 52 -0.75 -9.92 2.94
CA GLU A 52 0.25 -9.95 4.02
C GLU A 52 1.65 -9.59 3.52
N ALA A 53 2.04 -10.09 2.34
CA ALA A 53 3.31 -9.75 1.71
C ALA A 53 3.38 -8.25 1.37
N ALA A 54 2.31 -7.69 0.79
CA ALA A 54 2.23 -6.27 0.47
C ALA A 54 2.30 -5.39 1.74
N ILE A 55 1.58 -5.76 2.81
CA ILE A 55 1.62 -5.09 4.11
C ILE A 55 3.05 -5.11 4.69
N THR A 56 3.73 -6.23 4.57
CA THR A 56 5.10 -6.38 5.05
C THR A 56 6.08 -5.52 4.26
N THR A 57 5.96 -5.47 2.94
CA THR A 57 6.77 -4.58 2.09
C THR A 57 6.54 -3.12 2.46
N MET A 58 5.28 -2.67 2.54
CA MET A 58 4.94 -1.30 2.93
C MET A 58 5.53 -0.90 4.28
N ARG A 59 5.46 -1.79 5.28
CA ARG A 59 6.06 -1.57 6.59
C ARG A 59 7.58 -1.33 6.46
N ASN A 60 8.27 -2.18 5.72
CA ASN A 60 9.72 -2.10 5.55
C ASN A 60 10.16 -0.86 4.77
N ASP A 61 9.40 -0.51 3.72
CA ASP A 61 9.66 0.69 2.92
C ASP A 61 9.52 1.93 3.77
N LEU A 62 8.44 2.01 4.57
CA LEU A 62 8.22 3.15 5.45
C LEU A 62 9.26 3.24 6.58
N GLN A 63 9.70 2.11 7.15
CA GLN A 63 10.84 2.10 8.08
C GLN A 63 12.12 2.62 7.40
N THR A 64 12.35 2.26 6.14
CA THR A 64 13.49 2.75 5.36
C THR A 64 13.42 4.26 5.13
N VAL A 65 12.23 4.79 4.84
CA VAL A 65 11.98 6.24 4.73
C VAL A 65 12.33 6.95 6.04
N ILE A 66 11.82 6.47 7.17
CA ILE A 66 12.12 7.01 8.50
C ILE A 66 13.64 6.98 8.77
N ALA A 67 14.30 5.88 8.46
CA ALA A 67 15.75 5.75 8.65
C ALA A 67 16.56 6.72 7.77
N LYS A 68 16.14 6.97 6.53
CA LYS A 68 16.77 7.97 5.65
C LYS A 68 16.57 9.38 6.18
N MET A 69 15.35 9.73 6.56
CA MET A 69 15.05 11.02 7.19
C MET A 69 15.84 11.23 8.48
N SER A 70 16.06 10.16 9.25
CA SER A 70 16.83 10.19 10.50
C SER A 70 18.32 10.44 10.30
N LYS A 71 18.83 10.11 9.10
CA LYS A 71 20.24 10.29 8.70
C LYS A 71 20.46 11.58 7.92
N SER A 72 19.40 12.22 7.43
CA SER A 72 19.51 13.47 6.69
C SER A 72 19.77 14.64 7.65
N SER A 73 20.05 15.80 7.07
CA SER A 73 20.22 17.05 7.84
C SER A 73 18.89 17.60 8.39
N LEU A 74 17.77 16.94 8.08
CA LEU A 74 16.45 17.37 8.52
C LEU A 74 16.26 17.07 10.01
N ALA A 75 15.97 18.11 10.80
CA ALA A 75 15.61 17.96 12.20
C ALA A 75 14.20 17.36 12.33
N ILE A 76 14.13 16.03 12.29
CA ILE A 76 12.92 15.26 12.55
C ILE A 76 12.67 15.06 14.04
N ASP A 77 11.41 14.84 14.40
CA ASP A 77 11.02 14.56 15.79
C ASP A 77 11.61 13.25 16.29
N GLY A 78 12.08 13.25 17.54
CA GLY A 78 12.69 12.09 18.17
C GLY A 78 11.75 10.88 18.23
N GLN A 79 10.44 11.10 18.42
CA GLN A 79 9.45 10.03 18.40
C GLN A 79 9.34 9.37 17.03
N LEU A 80 9.53 10.13 15.94
CA LEU A 80 9.54 9.56 14.59
C LEU A 80 10.85 8.80 14.33
N LYS A 81 11.98 9.28 14.86
CA LYS A 81 13.29 8.66 14.70
C LYS A 81 13.36 7.26 15.33
N ASP A 82 12.74 7.10 16.49
CA ASP A 82 12.68 5.82 17.21
C ASP A 82 11.42 5.00 16.85
N LEU A 83 10.63 5.46 15.88
CA LEU A 83 9.39 4.79 15.49
C LEU A 83 9.68 3.44 14.83
N THR A 84 9.33 2.37 15.53
CA THR A 84 9.30 1.02 14.98
C THR A 84 7.86 0.66 14.63
N ILE A 85 7.58 0.43 13.36
CA ILE A 85 6.26 0.00 12.90
C ILE A 85 6.14 -1.50 13.14
N GLU A 86 5.45 -1.89 14.20
CA GLU A 86 5.22 -3.30 14.53
C GLU A 86 4.15 -3.94 13.66
N LYS A 87 4.16 -5.27 13.57
CA LYS A 87 3.08 -6.07 12.99
C LYS A 87 1.87 -6.05 13.93
N GLY A 88 0.67 -5.76 13.42
CA GLY A 88 -0.58 -5.83 14.17
C GLY A 88 -1.10 -7.27 14.32
N ALA A 89 -2.10 -7.47 15.18
CA ALA A 89 -2.73 -8.77 15.36
C ALA A 89 -3.58 -9.21 14.14
N SER A 90 -3.93 -8.24 13.27
CA SER A 90 -4.56 -8.49 11.97
C SER A 90 -3.93 -7.63 10.86
N ASP A 91 -4.30 -7.92 9.62
CA ASP A 91 -3.94 -7.10 8.45
C ASP A 91 -4.48 -5.68 8.57
N GLU A 92 -5.72 -5.51 9.02
CA GLU A 92 -6.36 -4.20 9.20
C GLU A 92 -5.66 -3.39 10.29
N GLU A 93 -5.27 -4.04 11.38
CA GLU A 93 -4.48 -3.38 12.42
C GLU A 93 -3.09 -2.99 11.90
N SER A 94 -2.44 -3.87 11.15
CA SER A 94 -1.15 -3.57 10.51
C SER A 94 -1.27 -2.38 9.55
N LEU A 95 -2.31 -2.33 8.72
CA LEU A 95 -2.59 -1.23 7.79
C LEU A 95 -2.85 0.08 8.54
N ARG A 96 -3.58 0.04 9.65
CA ARG A 96 -3.79 1.22 10.51
C ARG A 96 -2.48 1.74 11.10
N ARG A 97 -1.62 0.85 11.63
CA ARG A 97 -0.30 1.23 12.17
C ARG A 97 0.58 1.84 11.08
N ILE A 98 0.61 1.26 9.88
CA ILE A 98 1.32 1.80 8.72
C ILE A 98 0.78 3.16 8.31
N SER A 99 -0.56 3.31 8.24
CA SER A 99 -1.20 4.57 7.89
C SER A 99 -0.88 5.70 8.87
N GLN A 100 -0.91 5.42 10.17
CA GLN A 100 -0.54 6.39 11.21
C GLN A 100 0.92 6.82 11.11
N ALA A 101 1.82 5.86 10.85
CA ALA A 101 3.23 6.15 10.62
C ALA A 101 3.43 7.01 9.36
N ALA A 102 2.79 6.65 8.24
CA ALA A 102 2.89 7.39 6.97
C ALA A 102 2.40 8.83 7.13
N ALA A 103 1.26 9.02 7.78
CA ALA A 103 0.73 10.34 8.08
C ALA A 103 1.69 11.17 8.96
N SER A 104 2.34 10.55 9.95
CA SER A 104 3.33 11.21 10.82
C SER A 104 4.57 11.64 10.04
N VAL A 105 5.09 10.76 9.16
CA VAL A 105 6.19 11.08 8.25
C VAL A 105 5.83 12.23 7.32
N ARG A 106 4.66 12.15 6.66
CA ARG A 106 4.14 13.20 5.78
C ARG A 106 4.06 14.54 6.52
N TYR A 107 3.49 14.53 7.72
CA TYR A 107 3.37 15.75 8.53
C TYR A 107 4.74 16.37 8.85
N GLN A 108 5.73 15.58 9.23
CA GLN A 108 7.08 16.09 9.49
C GLN A 108 7.70 16.70 8.23
N LEU A 109 7.59 16.03 7.08
CA LEU A 109 8.09 16.56 5.81
C LEU A 109 7.42 17.89 5.44
N LEU A 110 6.09 17.95 5.50
CA LEU A 110 5.34 19.17 5.19
C LEU A 110 5.63 20.33 6.14
N ARG A 111 5.96 20.04 7.40
CA ARG A 111 6.26 21.07 8.42
C ARG A 111 7.71 21.55 8.35
N LYS A 112 8.65 20.67 8.02
CA LYS A 112 10.10 20.93 8.11
C LYS A 112 10.73 21.33 6.78
N LEU A 113 10.14 20.93 5.65
CA LEU A 113 10.62 21.30 4.34
C LEU A 113 9.87 22.50 3.79
N GLU A 114 10.59 23.34 3.06
CA GLU A 114 9.96 24.40 2.28
C GLU A 114 9.14 23.81 1.12
N PRO A 115 8.01 24.43 0.74
CA PRO A 115 7.18 23.95 -0.36
C PRO A 115 7.91 23.74 -1.69
N SER A 116 8.98 24.50 -1.94
CA SER A 116 9.82 24.39 -3.14
C SER A 116 10.71 23.14 -3.16
N LYS A 117 10.99 22.55 -1.99
CA LYS A 117 11.82 21.33 -1.82
C LYS A 117 10.96 20.07 -1.69
N LEU A 118 9.65 20.23 -1.54
CA LEU A 118 8.69 19.14 -1.52
C LEU A 118 8.41 18.65 -2.94
N VAL A 119 8.29 17.34 -3.11
CA VAL A 119 7.70 16.74 -4.30
C VAL A 119 6.27 17.26 -4.42
N ALA A 120 5.92 17.86 -5.57
CA ALA A 120 4.61 18.46 -5.79
C ALA A 120 3.46 17.52 -5.40
N SER A 121 3.55 16.26 -5.83
CA SER A 121 2.57 15.21 -5.51
C SER A 121 2.40 14.96 -4.00
N LEU A 122 3.43 15.16 -3.17
CA LEU A 122 3.32 14.97 -1.72
C LEU A 122 2.55 16.12 -1.04
N LYS A 123 2.65 17.34 -1.59
CA LYS A 123 1.90 18.51 -1.10
C LYS A 123 0.41 18.38 -1.41
N ASP A 124 0.09 17.88 -2.59
CA ASP A 124 -1.28 17.75 -3.07
C ASP A 124 -1.93 16.42 -2.69
N TYR A 125 -1.16 15.48 -2.12
CA TYR A 125 -1.66 14.21 -1.65
C TYR A 125 -2.72 14.41 -0.56
N LYS A 126 -3.91 13.88 -0.81
CA LYS A 126 -4.97 13.73 0.18
C LYS A 126 -5.25 12.24 0.34
N ALA A 127 -5.16 11.76 1.58
CA ALA A 127 -5.62 10.42 1.90
C ALA A 127 -7.08 10.29 1.44
N SER A 128 -7.35 9.35 0.54
CA SER A 128 -8.70 9.13 0.03
C SER A 128 -9.56 8.54 1.16
N GLU A 129 -10.85 8.87 1.17
CA GLU A 129 -11.82 8.15 1.99
C GLU A 129 -11.94 6.73 1.43
N VAL A 130 -11.21 5.80 2.04
CA VAL A 130 -11.12 4.42 1.58
C VAL A 130 -12.26 3.60 2.17
N SER A 131 -13.04 2.97 1.28
CA SER A 131 -14.22 2.19 1.65
C SER A 131 -13.96 0.68 1.71
N THR A 132 -12.84 0.22 1.13
CA THR A 132 -12.43 -1.19 1.11
C THR A 132 -10.95 -1.38 1.48
N LYS A 133 -10.59 -2.59 1.94
CA LYS A 133 -9.21 -2.96 2.28
C LYS A 133 -8.26 -2.81 1.08
N GLN A 134 -8.69 -3.18 -0.12
CA GLN A 134 -7.87 -3.02 -1.33
C GLN A 134 -7.64 -1.55 -1.70
N GLN A 135 -8.63 -0.67 -1.50
CA GLN A 135 -8.44 0.77 -1.70
C GLN A 135 -7.46 1.34 -0.66
N MET A 136 -7.54 0.88 0.60
CA MET A 136 -6.61 1.27 1.65
C MET A 136 -5.18 0.83 1.33
N LEU A 137 -4.99 -0.40 0.86
CA LEU A 137 -3.70 -0.91 0.40
C LEU A 137 -3.11 -0.04 -0.71
N ALA A 138 -3.87 0.20 -1.78
CA ALA A 138 -3.40 0.98 -2.92
C ALA A 138 -3.07 2.45 -2.53
N SER A 139 -3.94 3.10 -1.76
CA SER A 139 -3.72 4.47 -1.29
C SER A 139 -2.47 4.57 -0.40
N LEU A 140 -2.23 3.58 0.47
CA LEU A 140 -1.05 3.56 1.32
C LEU A 140 0.22 3.26 0.54
N GLN A 141 0.17 2.38 -0.45
CA GLN A 141 1.29 2.13 -1.34
C GLN A 141 1.72 3.42 -2.06
N GLU A 142 0.77 4.13 -2.65
CA GLU A 142 1.03 5.43 -3.29
C GLU A 142 1.63 6.44 -2.31
N GLU A 143 1.07 6.56 -1.09
CA GLU A 143 1.61 7.47 -0.08
C GLU A 143 3.07 7.14 0.25
N ILE A 144 3.36 5.86 0.52
CA ILE A 144 4.71 5.41 0.89
C ILE A 144 5.70 5.63 -0.25
N GLU A 145 5.30 5.40 -1.50
CA GLU A 145 6.14 5.70 -2.67
C GLU A 145 6.47 7.19 -2.77
N LEU A 146 5.49 8.08 -2.55
CA LEU A 146 5.72 9.52 -2.53
C LEU A 146 6.66 9.94 -1.39
N LEU A 147 6.48 9.36 -0.20
CA LEU A 147 7.35 9.60 0.95
C LEU A 147 8.78 9.10 0.69
N ALA A 148 8.93 7.94 0.05
CA ALA A 148 10.22 7.41 -0.35
C ALA A 148 10.91 8.31 -1.39
N ALA A 149 10.17 8.76 -2.40
CA ALA A 149 10.69 9.69 -3.40
C ALA A 149 11.11 11.03 -2.80
N GLN A 150 10.42 11.50 -1.75
CA GLN A 150 10.83 12.68 -1.01
C GLN A 150 12.09 12.42 -0.18
N ALA A 151 12.17 11.28 0.50
CA ALA A 151 13.32 10.94 1.34
C ALA A 151 14.62 10.76 0.54
N GLU A 152 14.53 10.33 -0.73
CA GLU A 152 15.69 10.29 -1.65
C GLU A 152 16.23 11.67 -2.01
N LYS A 153 15.46 12.75 -1.81
CA LYS A 153 15.84 14.13 -2.12
C LYS A 153 16.36 14.91 -0.90
N LEU A 154 16.33 14.30 0.29
CA LEU A 154 16.80 14.88 1.55
C LEU A 154 18.32 14.72 1.72
#